data_AF-A0A316QIS7-F1
#
_entry.id   AF-A0A316QIS7-F1
#
_cell.length_a   1.000
_cell.length_b   1.000
_cell.length_c   1.000
_cell.angle_alpha   90.00
_cell.angle_beta   90.00
_cell.angle_gamma   90.00
#
_symmetry.space_group_name_H-M   'P 1'
#
loop_
_entity.id
_entity.type
_entity.pdbx_description
1 polymer ?
#
loop_
_entity_poly.entity_id
_entity_poly.type
_entity_poly.pdbx_seq_one_letter_code
_entity_poly.pdbx_strand_id
1 'polypeptide(L)'
;MEIDIISYTDEQFASMTDEQILEVENVQLKKNRLTERLKEKKRGEKFRLLKAGVFRSGIWENICAALEESYNQEVESLRDGLLFYLRFASKQEGDSAPYTVDYSLTYEQRLAVVRGHYDSAYPDPKKKFEAFKGDKVALKYLGELYAPLYELYSFQAE
;
A
#
# COMPACT_ATOMS: atom_id res chain seq x y z
N MET A 1 -20.42 -1.23 -6.13
CA MET A 1 -19.55 -0.04 -6.21
C MET A 1 -18.73 -0.20 -7.47
N GLU A 2 -18.70 0.79 -8.35
CA GLU A 2 -17.88 0.75 -9.56
C GLU A 2 -16.55 1.45 -9.28
N ILE A 3 -15.42 0.79 -9.57
CA ILE A 3 -14.08 1.35 -9.36
C ILE A 3 -13.65 2.02 -10.65
N ASP A 4 -13.57 3.35 -10.63
CA ASP A 4 -13.25 4.17 -11.80
C ASP A 4 -12.13 5.19 -11.48
N ILE A 5 -11.49 5.07 -10.32
CA ILE A 5 -10.33 5.90 -9.94
C ILE A 5 -9.05 5.49 -10.67
N ILE A 6 -8.94 4.21 -11.04
CA ILE A 6 -7.82 3.67 -11.83
C ILE A 6 -8.38 2.73 -12.89
N SER A 7 -7.81 2.79 -14.09
CA SER A 7 -8.13 1.89 -15.21
C SER A 7 -7.24 0.65 -15.18
N TYR A 8 -7.51 -0.30 -14.29
CA TYR A 8 -6.85 -1.62 -14.27
C TYR A 8 -7.76 -2.68 -14.89
N THR A 9 -7.16 -3.71 -15.48
CA THR A 9 -7.91 -4.87 -15.97
C THR A 9 -8.32 -5.78 -14.82
N ASP A 10 -9.38 -6.59 -14.99
CA ASP A 10 -9.84 -7.53 -13.97
C ASP A 10 -8.75 -8.52 -13.54
N GLU A 11 -7.86 -8.91 -14.46
CA GLU A 11 -6.69 -9.75 -14.19
C GLU A 11 -5.66 -9.06 -13.28
N GLN A 12 -5.47 -7.74 -13.46
CA GLN A 12 -4.56 -6.95 -12.62
C GLN A 12 -5.13 -6.80 -11.20
N PHE A 13 -6.45 -6.64 -11.05
CA PHE A 13 -7.10 -6.65 -9.75
C PHE A 13 -7.03 -8.02 -9.07
N ALA A 14 -7.17 -9.12 -9.81
CA ALA A 14 -7.05 -10.48 -9.26
C ALA A 14 -5.63 -10.80 -8.76
N SER A 15 -4.61 -10.12 -9.30
CA SER A 15 -3.21 -10.26 -8.86
C SER A 15 -2.84 -9.41 -7.64
N MET A 16 -3.73 -8.53 -7.19
CA MET A 16 -3.50 -7.67 -6.02
C MET A 16 -3.65 -8.44 -4.72
N THR A 17 -2.95 -7.99 -3.69
CA THR A 17 -3.16 -8.48 -2.32
C THR A 17 -4.46 -7.89 -1.74
N ASP A 18 -5.03 -8.56 -0.74
CA ASP A 18 -6.25 -8.09 -0.05
C ASP A 18 -6.07 -6.67 0.52
N GLU A 19 -4.88 -6.33 1.01
CA GLU A 19 -4.54 -4.98 1.48
C GLU A 19 -4.57 -3.93 0.36
N GLN A 20 -4.07 -4.28 -0.83
CA GLN A 20 -4.08 -3.40 -1.99
C GLN A 20 -5.51 -3.15 -2.50
N ILE A 21 -6.34 -4.21 -2.53
CA ILE A 21 -7.76 -4.09 -2.90
C ILE A 21 -8.49 -3.18 -1.91
N LEU A 22 -8.27 -3.36 -0.61
CA LEU A 22 -8.89 -2.52 0.42
C LEU A 22 -8.52 -1.04 0.26
N GLU A 23 -7.26 -0.73 -0.07
CA GLU A 23 -6.86 0.66 -0.29
C GLU A 23 -7.49 1.25 -1.55
N VAL A 24 -7.59 0.48 -2.64
CA VAL A 24 -8.32 0.91 -3.84
C VAL A 24 -9.78 1.24 -3.49
N GLU A 25 -10.46 0.38 -2.72
CA GLU A 25 -11.83 0.62 -2.28
C GLU A 25 -11.94 1.89 -1.41
N ASN A 26 -11.02 2.09 -0.47
CA ASN A 26 -10.98 3.27 0.39
C ASN A 26 -10.83 4.56 -0.42
N VAL A 27 -9.94 4.57 -1.41
CA VAL A 27 -9.73 5.74 -2.27
C VAL A 27 -10.94 5.96 -3.19
N GLN A 28 -11.58 4.90 -3.69
CA GLN A 28 -12.82 5.01 -4.45
C GLN A 28 -13.96 5.61 -3.60
N LEU A 29 -14.09 5.20 -2.34
CA LEU A 29 -15.05 5.80 -1.41
C LEU A 29 -14.77 7.29 -1.18
N LYS A 30 -13.50 7.69 -1.07
CA LYS A 30 -13.11 9.12 -0.99
C LYS A 30 -13.54 9.87 -2.25
N LYS A 31 -13.29 9.33 -3.46
CA LYS A 31 -13.75 9.92 -4.72
C LYS A 31 -15.27 10.07 -4.76
N ASN A 32 -16.02 9.04 -4.37
CA ASN A 32 -17.49 9.08 -4.36
C ASN A 32 -18.01 10.20 -3.43
N ARG A 33 -17.41 10.36 -2.25
CA ARG A 33 -17.75 11.46 -1.33
C ARG A 33 -17.43 12.84 -1.93
N LEU A 34 -16.32 12.98 -2.66
CA LEU A 34 -15.99 14.22 -3.37
C LEU A 34 -17.00 14.55 -4.46
N THR A 35 -17.45 13.54 -5.21
CA THR A 35 -18.49 13.70 -6.24
C THR A 35 -19.82 14.18 -5.63
N GLU A 36 -20.22 13.61 -4.49
CA GLU A 36 -21.41 14.06 -3.76
C GLU A 36 -21.26 15.51 -3.28
N ARG A 37 -20.11 15.83 -2.67
CA ARG A 37 -19.79 17.18 -2.19
C ARG A 37 -19.78 18.20 -3.33
N LEU A 38 -19.28 17.84 -4.52
CA LEU A 38 -19.33 18.69 -5.71
C LEU A 38 -20.77 18.98 -6.13
N LYS A 39 -21.63 17.95 -6.17
CA LYS A 39 -23.07 18.12 -6.47
C LYS A 39 -23.77 19.01 -5.45
N GLU A 40 -23.44 18.89 -4.17
CA GLU A 40 -23.97 19.76 -3.11
C GLU A 40 -23.50 21.21 -3.26
N LYS A 41 -22.20 21.45 -3.45
CA LYS A 41 -21.65 22.78 -3.68
C LYS A 41 -22.29 23.45 -4.89
N LYS A 42 -22.37 22.75 -6.03
CA LYS A 42 -23.05 23.25 -7.24
C LYS A 42 -24.52 23.61 -6.96
N ARG A 43 -25.26 22.77 -6.24
CA ARG A 43 -26.65 23.09 -5.84
C ARG A 43 -26.72 24.34 -4.97
N GLY A 44 -25.85 24.47 -3.97
CA GLY A 44 -25.78 25.64 -3.09
C GLY A 44 -25.49 26.94 -3.85
N GLU A 45 -24.50 26.92 -4.73
CA GLU A 45 -24.14 28.07 -5.58
C GLU A 45 -25.28 28.43 -6.54
N LYS A 46 -25.93 27.43 -7.16
CA LYS A 46 -27.10 27.65 -8.01
C LYS A 46 -28.21 28.39 -7.26
N PHE A 47 -28.56 27.95 -6.05
CA PHE A 47 -29.59 28.63 -5.25
C PHE A 47 -29.17 30.04 -4.83
N ARG A 48 -27.89 30.26 -4.51
CA ARG A 48 -27.36 31.59 -4.18
C ARG A 48 -27.51 32.56 -5.35
N LEU A 49 -27.11 32.14 -6.56
CA LEU A 49 -27.22 32.95 -7.77
C LEU A 49 -28.68 33.23 -8.17
N LEU A 50 -29.57 32.26 -7.98
CA LEU A 50 -31.01 32.44 -8.22
C LEU A 50 -31.60 33.49 -7.26
N LYS A 51 -31.27 33.43 -5.97
CA LYS A 51 -31.71 34.44 -4.99
C LYS A 51 -31.17 35.84 -5.30
N ALA A 52 -29.95 35.92 -5.81
CA ALA A 52 -29.32 37.19 -6.19
C ALA A 52 -29.78 37.73 -7.56
N GLY A 53 -30.55 36.95 -8.35
CA GLY A 53 -31.04 37.35 -9.67
C GLY A 53 -29.99 37.34 -10.79
N VAL A 54 -28.75 36.93 -10.52
CA VAL A 54 -27.61 36.93 -11.46
C VAL A 54 -27.37 35.58 -12.15
N PHE A 55 -28.23 34.58 -11.94
CA PHE A 55 -28.07 33.24 -12.50
C PHE A 55 -27.88 33.17 -14.02
N ARG A 56 -28.45 34.11 -14.78
CA ARG A 56 -28.36 34.16 -16.26
C ARG A 56 -27.04 34.74 -16.78
N SER A 57 -26.21 35.30 -15.91
CA SER A 57 -24.88 35.74 -16.29
C SER A 57 -23.93 34.54 -16.33
N GLY A 58 -22.91 34.55 -17.20
CA GLY A 58 -21.89 33.48 -17.29
C GLY A 58 -21.12 33.21 -15.98
N ILE A 59 -21.44 33.93 -14.90
CA ILE A 59 -20.98 33.68 -13.53
C ILE A 59 -21.27 32.23 -13.10
N TRP A 60 -22.43 31.66 -13.46
CA TRP A 60 -22.74 30.26 -13.10
C TRP A 60 -21.77 29.28 -13.76
N GLU A 61 -21.45 29.49 -15.04
CA GLU A 61 -20.54 28.65 -15.81
C GLU A 61 -19.12 28.75 -15.23
N ASN A 62 -18.65 29.97 -14.92
CA ASN A 62 -17.35 30.19 -14.30
C ASN A 62 -17.24 29.51 -12.92
N ILE A 63 -18.28 29.57 -12.09
CA ILE A 63 -18.30 28.90 -10.79
C ILE A 63 -18.32 27.37 -10.97
N CYS A 64 -19.08 26.86 -11.92
CA CYS A 64 -19.08 25.43 -12.23
C CYS A 64 -17.70 24.94 -12.67
N ALA A 65 -17.06 25.68 -13.57
CA ALA A 65 -15.73 25.36 -14.08
C ALA A 65 -14.68 25.35 -12.95
N ALA A 66 -14.68 26.37 -12.09
CA ALA A 66 -13.76 26.43 -10.95
C ALA A 66 -13.98 25.28 -9.94
N LEU A 67 -15.24 24.92 -9.69
CA LEU A 67 -15.58 23.79 -8.81
C LEU A 67 -15.18 22.44 -9.43
N GLU A 68 -15.34 22.28 -10.74
CA GLU A 68 -14.89 21.09 -11.47
C GLU A 68 -13.37 20.97 -11.50
N GLU A 69 -12.66 22.07 -11.72
CA GLU A 69 -11.20 22.10 -11.71
C GLU A 69 -10.64 21.69 -10.34
N SER A 70 -11.16 22.26 -9.25
CA SER A 70 -10.79 21.86 -7.89
C SER A 70 -11.09 20.39 -7.61
N TYR A 71 -12.25 19.89 -8.08
CA TYR A 71 -12.58 18.46 -7.96
C TYR A 71 -11.59 17.58 -8.75
N ASN A 72 -11.26 17.94 -9.98
CA ASN A 72 -10.34 17.17 -10.81
C ASN A 72 -8.94 17.11 -10.19
N GLN A 73 -8.43 18.22 -9.65
CA GLN A 73 -7.14 18.25 -8.95
C GLN A 73 -7.12 17.34 -7.71
N GLU A 74 -8.21 17.33 -6.93
CA GLU A 74 -8.32 16.44 -5.76
C GLU A 74 -8.39 14.96 -6.18
N VAL A 75 -9.13 14.64 -7.26
CA VAL A 75 -9.21 13.26 -7.79
C VAL A 75 -7.87 12.80 -8.36
N GLU A 76 -7.16 13.67 -9.08
CA GLU A 76 -5.80 13.37 -9.57
C GLU A 76 -4.83 13.11 -8.43
N SER A 77 -4.86 13.94 -7.39
CA SER A 77 -4.03 13.74 -6.20
C SER A 77 -4.30 12.39 -5.50
N LEU A 78 -5.58 12.01 -5.41
CA LEU A 78 -5.98 10.69 -4.88
C LEU A 78 -5.49 9.55 -5.77
N ARG A 79 -5.60 9.70 -7.09
CA ARG A 79 -5.14 8.71 -8.08
C ARG A 79 -3.62 8.53 -8.00
N ASP A 80 -2.86 9.63 -7.96
CA ASP A 80 -1.40 9.59 -7.87
C ASP A 80 -0.93 8.97 -6.56
N GLY A 81 -1.59 9.29 -5.44
CA GLY A 81 -1.33 8.65 -4.15
C GLY A 81 -1.58 7.14 -4.17
N LEU A 82 -2.68 6.70 -4.78
CA LEU A 82 -2.98 5.28 -4.92
C LEU A 82 -2.00 4.58 -5.86
N LEU A 83 -1.64 5.18 -7.00
CA LEU A 83 -0.62 4.63 -7.90
C LEU A 83 0.75 4.52 -7.23
N PHE A 84 1.13 5.51 -6.41
CA PHE A 84 2.36 5.45 -5.61
C PHE A 84 2.31 4.29 -4.61
N TYR A 85 1.21 4.16 -3.87
CA TYR A 85 1.01 3.07 -2.92
C TYR A 85 1.09 1.71 -3.63
N LEU A 86 0.35 1.52 -4.72
CA LEU A 86 0.34 0.27 -5.48
C LEU A 86 1.73 -0.08 -6.04
N ARG A 87 2.50 0.90 -6.52
CA ARG A 87 3.89 0.70 -6.99
C ARG A 87 4.85 0.30 -5.87
N PHE A 88 4.59 0.72 -4.64
CA PHE A 88 5.45 0.41 -3.50
C PHE A 88 5.02 -0.88 -2.80
N ALA A 89 3.71 -1.10 -2.68
CA ALA A 89 3.13 -2.33 -2.16
C ALA A 89 3.44 -3.51 -3.08
N SER A 90 3.47 -3.33 -4.42
CA SER A 90 3.93 -4.36 -5.36
C SER A 90 5.44 -4.61 -5.31
N LYS A 91 6.21 -3.64 -4.79
CA LYS A 91 7.65 -3.77 -4.49
C LYS A 91 7.95 -4.41 -3.15
N GLN A 92 6.95 -4.93 -2.43
CA GLN A 92 7.17 -6.12 -1.62
C GLN A 92 7.41 -7.31 -2.57
N GLU A 93 8.38 -7.17 -3.48
CA GLU A 93 9.08 -8.32 -4.00
C GLU A 93 9.57 -9.04 -2.77
N GLY A 94 9.09 -10.26 -2.61
CA GLY A 94 9.63 -11.19 -1.65
C GLY A 94 11.14 -11.09 -1.74
N ASP A 95 11.70 -10.49 -0.70
CA ASP A 95 12.98 -10.88 -0.16
C ASP A 95 12.81 -12.41 -0.05
N SER A 96 13.26 -13.14 -1.09
CA SER A 96 12.96 -14.56 -1.31
C SER A 96 13.72 -15.33 -0.24
N ALA A 97 13.12 -15.39 0.94
CA ALA A 97 13.62 -16.19 2.01
C ALA A 97 13.48 -17.64 1.58
N PRO A 98 14.50 -18.47 1.79
CA PRO A 98 14.43 -19.90 1.53
C PRO A 98 13.50 -20.64 2.52
N TYR A 99 12.82 -19.91 3.41
CA TYR A 99 11.88 -20.40 4.41
C TYR A 99 10.56 -19.60 4.36
N THR A 100 9.47 -20.24 4.81
CA THR A 100 8.15 -19.61 4.88
C THR A 100 8.15 -18.45 5.88
N VAL A 101 7.80 -17.25 5.40
CA VAL A 101 7.74 -16.02 6.23
C VAL A 101 6.29 -15.81 6.68
N ASP A 102 6.01 -16.11 7.94
CA ASP A 102 4.70 -15.91 8.56
C ASP A 102 4.79 -14.94 9.75
N TYR A 103 4.15 -13.76 9.62
CA TYR A 103 4.12 -12.73 10.65
C TYR A 103 3.00 -12.92 11.69
N SER A 104 2.11 -13.89 11.53
CA SER A 104 1.11 -14.24 12.55
C SER A 104 1.71 -14.99 13.75
N LEU A 105 2.89 -15.59 13.55
CA LEU A 105 3.65 -16.32 14.57
C LEU A 105 4.32 -15.40 15.60
N THR A 106 4.47 -15.89 16.83
CA THR A 106 5.22 -15.20 17.89
C THR A 106 6.70 -15.11 17.53
N TYR A 107 7.42 -14.12 18.07
CA TYR A 107 8.85 -13.92 17.79
C TYR A 107 9.71 -15.18 18.03
N GLU A 108 9.39 -15.97 19.06
CA GLU A 108 10.07 -17.25 19.34
C GLU A 108 9.79 -18.32 18.28
N GLN A 109 8.57 -18.39 17.77
CA GLN A 109 8.19 -19.31 16.69
C GLN A 109 8.87 -18.94 15.37
N ARG A 110 9.00 -17.63 15.08
CA ARG A 110 9.75 -17.14 13.91
C ARG A 110 11.23 -17.53 14.00
N LEU A 111 11.82 -17.43 15.18
CA LEU A 111 13.20 -17.87 15.44
C LEU A 111 13.38 -19.36 15.17
N ALA A 112 12.43 -20.19 15.62
CA ALA A 112 12.47 -21.64 15.40
C ALA A 112 12.40 -22.01 13.91
N VAL A 113 11.58 -21.30 13.11
CA VAL A 113 11.47 -21.52 11.66
C VAL A 113 12.79 -21.20 10.96
N VAL A 114 13.35 -20.01 11.23
CA VAL A 114 14.62 -19.58 10.60
C VAL A 114 15.76 -20.53 11.01
N ARG A 115 15.87 -20.84 12.30
CA ARG A 115 16.89 -21.75 12.81
C ARG A 115 16.75 -23.15 12.23
N GLY A 116 15.53 -23.70 12.19
CA GLY A 116 15.26 -25.01 11.61
C GLY A 116 15.67 -25.10 10.14
N HIS A 117 15.41 -24.03 9.37
CA HIS A 117 15.84 -23.95 7.99
C HIS A 117 17.38 -23.98 7.87
N TYR A 118 18.09 -23.08 8.56
CA TYR A 118 19.55 -22.98 8.45
C TYR A 118 20.28 -24.19 9.04
N ASP A 119 19.77 -24.76 10.14
CA ASP A 119 20.33 -25.95 10.78
C ASP A 119 20.14 -27.20 9.88
N SER A 120 19.04 -27.28 9.10
CA SER A 120 18.80 -28.39 8.19
C SER A 120 19.47 -28.22 6.81
N ALA A 121 19.56 -27.00 6.30
CA ALA A 121 20.09 -26.73 4.96
C ALA A 121 21.63 -26.68 4.92
N TYR A 122 22.27 -26.29 6.02
CA TYR A 122 23.72 -26.09 6.07
C TYR A 122 24.34 -26.85 7.26
N PRO A 123 24.85 -28.08 7.02
CA PRO A 123 25.58 -28.85 8.03
C PRO A 123 26.91 -28.21 8.43
N ASP A 124 27.54 -27.45 7.50
CA ASP A 124 28.81 -26.76 7.73
C ASP A 124 28.58 -25.40 8.42
N PRO A 125 29.13 -25.18 9.64
CA PRO A 125 28.91 -23.94 10.40
C PRO A 125 29.36 -22.66 9.68
N LYS A 126 30.47 -22.72 8.93
CA LYS A 126 30.98 -21.57 8.16
C LYS A 126 30.05 -21.17 7.01
N LYS A 127 29.57 -22.13 6.23
CA LYS A 127 28.63 -21.87 5.12
C LYS A 127 27.27 -21.39 5.62
N LYS A 128 26.83 -21.93 6.76
CA LYS A 128 25.61 -21.53 7.46
C LYS A 128 25.66 -20.06 7.88
N PHE A 129 26.77 -19.64 8.50
CA PHE A 129 26.96 -18.25 8.91
C PHE A 129 27.02 -17.30 7.71
N GLU A 130 27.75 -17.67 6.64
CA GLU A 130 27.80 -16.86 5.41
C GLU A 130 26.43 -16.70 4.76
N ALA A 131 25.65 -17.78 4.68
CA ALA A 131 24.29 -17.75 4.15
C ALA A 131 23.35 -16.89 5.01
N PHE A 132 23.40 -17.03 6.33
CA PHE A 132 22.59 -16.25 7.27
C PHE A 132 22.96 -14.76 7.30
N LYS A 133 24.25 -14.45 7.16
CA LYS A 133 24.77 -13.07 7.09
C LYS A 133 24.32 -12.35 5.81
N GLY A 134 24.15 -13.08 4.71
CA GLY A 134 23.66 -12.54 3.45
C GLY A 134 22.15 -12.29 3.41
N ASP A 135 21.41 -12.85 4.37
CA ASP A 135 19.95 -12.86 4.37
C ASP A 135 19.36 -11.57 5.01
N LYS A 136 18.91 -10.65 4.15
CA LYS A 136 18.23 -9.41 4.55
C LYS A 136 16.80 -9.64 5.04
N VAL A 137 16.21 -10.80 4.71
CA VAL A 137 14.86 -11.17 5.11
C VAL A 137 14.86 -11.59 6.56
N ALA A 138 15.84 -12.40 6.97
CA ALA A 138 16.03 -12.83 8.35
C ALA A 138 16.18 -11.64 9.31
N LEU A 139 16.91 -10.60 8.87
CA LEU A 139 17.09 -9.36 9.64
C LEU A 139 15.76 -8.67 9.93
N LYS A 140 14.89 -8.53 8.93
CA LYS A 140 13.56 -7.90 9.09
C LYS A 140 12.58 -8.81 9.82
N TYR A 141 12.64 -10.12 9.57
CA TYR A 141 11.67 -11.09 10.07
C TYR A 141 11.86 -11.39 11.57
N LEU A 142 13.12 -11.47 12.02
CA LEU A 142 13.48 -11.72 13.42
C LEU A 142 13.58 -10.44 14.26
N GLY A 143 13.88 -9.29 13.64
CA GLY A 143 14.02 -8.02 14.34
C GLY A 143 15.08 -8.09 15.44
N GLU A 144 14.67 -7.87 16.69
CA GLU A 144 15.56 -7.92 17.87
C GLU A 144 16.21 -9.29 18.09
N LEU A 145 15.56 -10.37 17.66
CA LEU A 145 16.09 -11.74 17.80
C LEU A 145 17.15 -12.10 16.74
N TYR A 146 17.40 -11.22 15.77
CA TYR A 146 18.45 -11.44 14.77
C TYR A 146 19.85 -11.38 15.39
N ALA A 147 20.12 -10.38 16.24
CA ALA A 147 21.45 -10.15 16.81
C ALA A 147 21.96 -11.34 17.65
N PRO A 148 21.16 -11.90 18.57
CA PRO A 148 21.56 -13.08 19.34
C PRO A 148 21.82 -14.33 18.47
N LEU A 149 21.03 -14.52 17.40
CA LEU A 149 21.23 -15.66 16.48
C LEU A 149 22.48 -15.48 15.61
N TYR A 150 22.76 -14.24 15.20
CA TYR A 150 23.98 -13.89 14.46
C TYR A 150 25.23 -14.18 15.29
N GLU A 151 25.25 -13.78 16.55
CA GLU A 151 26.36 -14.06 17.47
C GLU A 151 26.57 -15.57 17.70
N LEU A 152 25.47 -16.31 17.85
CA LEU A 152 25.53 -17.77 18.00
C LEU A 152 26.17 -18.43 16.76
N TYR A 153 25.75 -18.03 15.56
CA TYR A 153 26.29 -18.61 14.32
C TYR A 153 27.71 -18.12 14.02
N SER A 154 28.10 -16.90 14.41
CA SER A 154 29.49 -16.47 14.31
C SER A 154 30.39 -17.28 15.22
N PHE A 155 29.97 -17.55 16.46
CA PHE A 155 30.73 -18.37 17.40
C PHE A 155 30.86 -19.84 16.94
N GLN A 156 29.84 -20.37 16.28
CA GLN A 156 29.89 -21.72 15.70
C GLN A 156 30.78 -21.82 14.46
N ALA A 157 31.06 -20.69 13.79
CA ALA A 157 31.84 -20.63 12.57
C ALA A 157 33.35 -20.38 12.80
N GLU A 158 33.75 -20.00 14.02
CA GLU A 158 35.16 -19.95 14.47
C GLU A 158 35.76 -21.36 14.61
#